data_AF-A0A7H8SPR5-F1
#
_entry.id   AF-A0A7H8SPR5-F1
#
_cell.length_a   1.000
_cell.length_b   1.000
_cell.length_c   1.000
_cell.angle_alpha   90.00
_cell.angle_beta   90.00
_cell.angle_gamma   90.00
#
_symmetry.space_group_name_H-M   'P 1'
#
loop_
_entity.id
_entity.type
_entity.pdbx_description
1 polymer ?
#
loop_
_entity_poly.entity_id
_entity_poly.type
_entity_poly.pdbx_seq_one_letter_code
_entity_poly.pdbx_strand_id
1 'polypeptide(L)'
;MGISKRSTCLIEIKQSFHESGYVDWHISPRLSNDEPHEEENGDVAVQTAPPELKRPPLYAVVLMNDDYTPMDFVIEILQQYFALNLDQATQVMLTVHYEGKGVAGVYPRDIAETKANQVNNYARSQGHPLLCQIEPKD
;
A
#
# COMPACT_ATOMS: atom_id res chain seq x y z
N MET A 1 -48.26 -25.75 20.32
CA MET A 1 -47.04 -25.11 20.86
C MET A 1 -46.56 -24.06 19.87
N GLY A 2 -46.89 -22.79 20.10
CA GLY A 2 -46.46 -21.67 19.26
C GLY A 2 -45.16 -21.07 19.77
N ILE A 3 -44.19 -20.90 18.88
CA ILE A 3 -42.91 -20.23 19.16
C ILE A 3 -43.12 -18.73 18.98
N SER A 4 -43.15 -17.99 20.08
CA SER A 4 -43.26 -16.52 20.10
C SER A 4 -41.92 -15.90 19.70
N LYS A 5 -41.86 -15.31 18.50
CA LYS A 5 -40.70 -14.52 18.04
C LYS A 5 -40.80 -13.13 18.65
N ARG A 6 -39.84 -12.78 19.52
CA ARG A 6 -39.73 -11.43 20.10
C ARG A 6 -39.43 -10.43 18.98
N SER A 7 -40.36 -9.50 18.75
CA SER A 7 -40.18 -8.36 17.86
C SER A 7 -39.37 -7.30 18.60
N THR A 8 -38.06 -7.27 18.40
CA THR A 8 -37.19 -6.21 18.94
C THR A 8 -37.47 -4.90 18.20
N CYS A 9 -37.74 -3.84 18.97
CA CYS A 9 -38.13 -2.54 18.44
C CYS A 9 -36.92 -1.88 17.75
N LEU A 10 -37.12 -1.38 16.52
CA LEU A 10 -36.08 -0.70 15.73
C LEU A 10 -35.48 0.54 16.42
N ILE A 11 -36.18 1.07 17.42
CA ILE A 11 -35.75 2.23 18.21
C ILE A 11 -34.65 1.84 19.22
N GLU A 12 -34.74 0.66 19.85
CA GLU A 12 -33.74 0.17 20.81
C GLU A 12 -32.41 -0.14 20.13
N ILE A 13 -32.47 -0.65 18.89
CA ILE A 13 -31.29 -0.96 18.08
C ILE A 13 -30.54 0.33 17.73
N LYS A 14 -31.25 1.39 17.31
CA LYS A 14 -30.62 2.69 17.00
C LYS A 14 -29.92 3.34 18.20
N GLN A 15 -30.45 3.16 19.41
CA GLN A 15 -29.85 3.72 20.62
C GLN A 15 -28.55 3.00 20.99
N SER A 16 -28.48 1.69 20.77
CA SER A 16 -27.26 0.89 21.02
C SER A 16 -26.07 1.27 20.12
N PHE A 17 -26.33 1.70 18.88
CA PHE A 17 -25.27 2.13 17.95
C PHE A 17 -24.66 3.50 18.31
N HIS A 18 -25.46 4.40 18.89
CA HIS A 18 -24.96 5.70 19.37
C HIS A 18 -24.09 5.57 20.62
N GLU A 19 -24.40 4.64 21.52
CA GLU A 19 -23.59 4.38 22.71
C GLU A 19 -22.27 3.65 22.40
N SER A 20 -22.20 2.91 21.29
CA SER A 20 -21.00 2.14 20.91
C SER A 20 -20.01 2.91 20.01
N GLY A 21 -20.35 4.11 19.54
CA GLY A 21 -19.48 4.93 18.69
C GLY A 21 -19.22 4.38 17.29
N TYR A 22 -20.07 3.49 16.78
CA TYR A 22 -19.90 2.86 15.46
C TYR A 22 -20.81 3.56 14.43
N VAL A 23 -20.22 4.37 13.54
CA VAL A 23 -20.95 5.01 12.41
C VAL A 23 -20.78 4.16 11.14
N ASP A 24 -21.89 3.59 10.67
CA ASP A 24 -21.96 2.92 9.37
C ASP A 24 -22.22 3.94 8.25
N TRP A 25 -21.23 4.12 7.37
CA TRP A 25 -21.25 5.08 6.26
C TRP A 25 -22.16 4.68 5.09
N HIS A 26 -22.83 3.52 5.15
CA HIS A 26 -23.64 2.99 4.05
C HIS A 26 -25.14 3.39 4.08
N ILE A 27 -25.60 4.15 5.08
CA ILE A 27 -27.01 4.57 5.17
C ILE A 27 -27.13 6.04 4.78
N SER A 28 -27.44 6.30 3.51
CA SER A 28 -27.93 7.60 3.03
C SER A 28 -29.40 7.45 2.63
N PRO A 29 -30.38 7.70 3.52
CA PRO A 29 -31.77 7.76 3.12
C PRO A 29 -32.00 9.11 2.44
N ARG A 30 -32.12 9.09 1.11
CA ARG A 30 -32.75 10.19 0.39
C ARG A 30 -34.19 10.31 0.87
N LEU A 31 -34.54 11.42 1.52
CA LEU A 31 -35.91 11.76 1.86
C LEU A 31 -36.37 12.92 0.97
N SER A 32 -37.40 12.64 0.19
CA SER A 32 -38.19 13.57 -0.60
C SER A 32 -39.30 14.20 0.26
N ASN A 33 -39.35 15.55 0.27
CA ASN A 33 -40.48 16.51 0.35
C ASN A 33 -41.64 16.30 1.38
N ASP A 34 -41.87 17.26 2.31
CA ASP A 34 -42.84 18.39 2.19
C ASP A 34 -42.94 19.30 3.45
N GLU A 35 -42.91 20.63 3.20
CA GLU A 35 -43.45 21.83 3.93
C GLU A 35 -42.79 22.45 5.20
N PRO A 36 -42.88 23.79 5.38
CA PRO A 36 -41.89 24.61 6.07
C PRO A 36 -42.27 24.97 7.51
N HIS A 37 -41.30 24.89 8.42
CA HIS A 37 -41.39 25.50 9.74
C HIS A 37 -40.14 26.35 9.96
N GLU A 38 -40.37 27.66 10.10
CA GLU A 38 -39.38 28.64 10.55
C GLU A 38 -39.02 28.33 12.01
N GLU A 39 -37.82 27.81 12.23
CA GLU A 39 -37.12 27.95 13.50
C GLU A 39 -35.70 28.45 13.23
N GLU A 40 -35.49 29.70 13.61
CA GLU A 40 -34.22 30.37 13.75
C GLU A 40 -33.37 29.63 14.81
N ASN A 41 -32.52 28.71 14.35
CA ASN A 41 -31.40 28.22 15.12
C ASN A 41 -30.20 28.14 14.18
N GLY A 42 -29.22 29.00 14.44
CA GLY A 42 -27.97 29.07 13.70
C GLY A 42 -27.16 27.78 13.86
N ASP A 43 -27.45 26.80 13.03
CA ASP A 43 -26.59 25.63 12.81
C ASP A 43 -25.45 26.06 11.87
N VAL A 44 -24.33 26.46 12.45
CA VAL A 44 -23.10 26.67 11.68
C VAL A 44 -22.58 25.30 11.29
N ALA A 45 -23.04 24.82 10.12
CA ALA A 45 -22.51 23.62 9.51
C ALA A 45 -21.00 23.77 9.28
N VAL A 46 -20.19 23.13 10.13
CA VAL A 46 -18.74 23.04 9.96
C VAL A 46 -18.49 22.15 8.74
N GLN A 47 -18.26 22.78 7.59
CA GLN A 47 -17.82 22.06 6.39
C GLN A 47 -16.39 21.56 6.64
N THR A 48 -16.24 20.26 6.87
CA THR A 48 -14.93 19.62 6.95
C THR A 48 -14.25 19.71 5.58
N ALA A 49 -13.07 20.34 5.52
CA ALA A 49 -12.28 20.39 4.31
C ALA A 49 -11.97 18.96 3.82
N PRO A 50 -11.92 18.71 2.50
CA PRO A 50 -11.49 17.43 1.96
C PRO A 50 -10.11 17.05 2.51
N PRO A 51 -9.87 15.78 2.89
CA PRO A 51 -8.59 15.36 3.44
C PRO A 51 -7.46 15.56 2.41
N GLU A 52 -6.34 16.16 2.84
CA GLU A 52 -5.14 16.28 2.01
C GLU A 52 -4.44 14.93 1.89
N LEU A 53 -4.39 14.39 0.67
CA LEU A 53 -3.74 13.11 0.38
C LEU A 53 -2.28 13.33 0.01
N LYS A 54 -1.35 12.95 0.90
CA LYS A 54 0.09 12.94 0.60
C LYS A 54 0.44 11.70 -0.23
N ARG A 55 1.25 11.88 -1.27
CA ARG A 55 1.82 10.76 -2.04
C ARG A 55 2.76 9.93 -1.15
N PRO A 56 2.72 8.59 -1.24
CA PRO A 56 3.60 7.74 -0.43
C PRO A 56 5.07 7.99 -0.78
N PRO A 57 5.99 7.92 0.20
CA PRO A 57 7.42 8.03 -0.07
C PRO A 57 7.89 6.87 -0.95
N LEU A 58 8.80 7.18 -1.87
CA LEU A 58 9.40 6.20 -2.77
C LEU A 58 10.74 5.73 -2.22
N TYR A 59 11.09 4.48 -2.55
CA TYR A 59 12.32 3.83 -2.17
C TYR A 59 12.93 3.17 -3.40
N ALA A 60 14.25 3.30 -3.55
CA ALA A 60 15.02 2.61 -4.55
C ALA A 60 15.44 1.23 -4.04
N VAL A 61 15.24 0.19 -4.85
CA VAL A 61 15.80 -1.15 -4.62
C VAL A 61 17.17 -1.21 -5.28
N VAL A 62 18.20 -1.49 -4.50
CA VAL A 62 19.60 -1.37 -4.89
C VAL A 62 20.29 -2.72 -4.76
N LEU A 63 21.01 -3.12 -5.80
CA LEU A 63 21.93 -4.26 -5.79
C LEU A 63 23.34 -3.78 -5.48
N MET A 64 24.05 -4.53 -4.64
CA MET A 64 25.44 -4.25 -4.25
C MET A 64 26.39 -5.22 -4.96
N ASN A 65 27.55 -4.72 -5.37
CA ASN A 65 28.59 -5.52 -5.99
C ASN A 65 29.25 -6.48 -5.01
N ASP A 66 29.68 -7.64 -5.53
CA ASP A 66 30.48 -8.62 -4.84
C ASP A 66 31.31 -9.44 -5.85
N ASP A 67 32.34 -10.15 -5.38
CA ASP A 67 33.28 -10.87 -6.26
C ASP A 67 32.86 -12.32 -6.62
N TYR A 68 31.70 -12.79 -6.15
CA TYR A 68 31.32 -14.21 -6.22
C TYR A 68 30.01 -14.48 -6.98
N THR A 69 29.14 -13.48 -7.10
CA THR A 69 27.88 -13.60 -7.85
C THR A 69 28.12 -13.47 -9.36
N PRO A 70 27.74 -14.47 -10.18
CA PRO A 70 27.91 -14.39 -11.63
C PRO A 70 27.08 -13.28 -12.28
N MET A 71 27.61 -12.66 -13.34
CA MET A 71 26.92 -11.59 -14.09
C MET A 71 25.57 -12.04 -14.66
N ASP A 72 25.50 -13.24 -15.23
CA ASP A 72 24.26 -13.77 -15.81
C ASP A 72 23.17 -13.99 -14.75
N PHE A 73 23.57 -14.32 -13.50
CA PHE A 73 22.64 -14.46 -12.38
C PHE A 73 22.04 -13.10 -11.98
N VAL A 74 22.84 -12.03 -12.00
CA VAL A 74 22.36 -10.66 -11.75
C VAL A 74 21.36 -10.25 -12.85
N ILE A 75 21.66 -10.56 -14.11
CA ILE A 75 20.75 -10.29 -15.24
C ILE A 75 19.43 -11.05 -15.05
N GLU A 76 19.48 -12.33 -14.69
CA GLU A 76 18.29 -13.15 -14.42
C GLU A 76 17.40 -12.52 -13.34
N ILE A 77 18.00 -12.08 -12.23
CA ILE A 77 17.27 -11.38 -11.15
C ILE A 77 16.59 -10.12 -11.67
N LEU A 78 17.30 -9.32 -12.45
CA LEU A 78 16.80 -8.06 -13.00
C LEU A 78 15.63 -8.28 -13.96
N GLN A 79 15.68 -9.34 -14.77
CA GLN A 79 14.58 -9.72 -15.64
C GLN A 79 13.38 -10.28 -14.86
N GLN A 80 13.61 -11.20 -13.93
CA GLN A 80 12.55 -11.93 -13.24
C GLN A 80 11.80 -11.08 -12.22
N TYR A 81 12.52 -10.31 -11.40
CA TYR A 81 11.93 -9.57 -10.27
C TYR A 81 11.64 -8.11 -10.59
N PHE A 82 12.30 -7.52 -11.58
CA PHE A 82 12.14 -6.10 -11.94
C PHE A 82 11.58 -5.88 -13.34
N ALA A 83 11.31 -6.96 -14.09
CA ALA A 83 10.75 -6.92 -15.44
C ALA A 83 11.58 -6.06 -16.41
N LEU A 84 12.89 -5.98 -16.20
CA LEU A 84 13.80 -5.35 -17.14
C LEU A 84 13.97 -6.24 -18.36
N ASN A 85 14.10 -5.64 -19.54
CA ASN A 85 14.56 -6.39 -20.71
C ASN A 85 16.08 -6.68 -20.61
N LEU A 86 16.62 -7.48 -21.53
CA LEU A 86 18.04 -7.87 -21.50
C LEU A 86 18.99 -6.67 -21.52
N ASP A 87 18.74 -5.68 -22.38
CA ASP A 87 19.63 -4.53 -22.53
C ASP A 87 19.63 -3.67 -21.25
N GLN A 88 18.44 -3.43 -20.68
CA GLN A 88 18.28 -2.72 -19.41
C GLN A 88 18.94 -3.47 -18.24
N ALA A 89 18.72 -4.78 -18.16
CA ALA A 89 19.31 -5.62 -17.12
C ALA A 89 20.84 -5.64 -17.22
N THR A 90 21.37 -5.77 -18.44
CA THR A 90 22.83 -5.73 -18.69
C THR A 90 23.42 -4.40 -18.27
N GLN A 91 22.75 -3.28 -18.61
CA GLN A 91 23.22 -1.96 -18.21
C GLN A 91 23.27 -1.80 -16.69
N VAL A 92 22.20 -2.19 -15.99
CA VAL A 92 22.17 -2.12 -14.51
C VAL A 92 23.22 -3.05 -13.91
N MET A 93 23.39 -4.27 -14.43
CA MET A 93 24.41 -5.21 -13.97
C MET A 93 25.82 -4.61 -14.11
N LEU A 94 26.15 -4.00 -15.26
CA LEU A 94 27.45 -3.35 -15.47
C LEU A 94 27.65 -2.17 -14.51
N THR A 95 26.59 -1.39 -14.24
CA THR A 95 26.63 -0.32 -13.23
C THR A 95 26.94 -0.89 -11.85
N VAL A 96 26.27 -1.97 -11.41
CA VAL A 96 26.60 -2.64 -10.14
C VAL A 96 28.07 -3.03 -10.12
N HIS A 97 28.56 -3.70 -11.18
CA HIS A 97 29.91 -4.23 -11.25
C HIS A 97 31.00 -3.14 -11.17
N TYR A 98 30.84 -2.05 -11.91
CA TYR A 98 31.87 -1.01 -12.00
C TYR A 98 31.72 0.10 -10.97
N GLU A 99 30.50 0.42 -10.54
CA GLU A 99 30.23 1.52 -9.60
C GLU A 99 29.99 1.03 -8.16
N GLY A 100 29.99 -0.28 -7.95
CA GLY A 100 29.82 -0.91 -6.64
C GLY A 100 28.36 -1.09 -6.23
N LYS A 101 27.41 -0.35 -6.84
CA LYS A 101 25.97 -0.52 -6.63
C LYS A 101 25.15 -0.04 -7.82
N GLY A 102 23.93 -0.53 -7.96
CA GLY A 102 23.02 -0.14 -9.03
C GLY A 102 21.55 -0.21 -8.63
N VAL A 103 20.74 0.71 -9.16
CA VAL A 103 19.30 0.76 -8.88
C VAL A 103 18.56 -0.19 -9.82
N ALA A 104 17.90 -1.19 -9.26
CA ALA A 104 17.08 -2.15 -10.01
C ALA A 104 15.65 -1.64 -10.26
N GLY A 105 15.11 -0.82 -9.36
CA GLY A 105 13.77 -0.24 -9.51
C GLY A 105 13.40 0.70 -8.36
N VAL A 106 12.28 1.40 -8.50
CA VAL A 106 11.78 2.37 -7.52
C VAL A 106 10.32 2.11 -7.24
N TYR A 107 9.96 1.97 -5.96
CA TYR A 107 8.63 1.55 -5.54
C TYR A 107 8.23 2.23 -4.21
N PRO A 108 6.94 2.21 -3.82
CA PRO A 108 6.54 2.42 -2.44
C PRO A 108 7.26 1.45 -1.50
N ARG A 109 7.46 1.87 -0.25
CA ARG A 109 8.25 1.15 0.75
C ARG A 109 7.95 -0.35 0.82
N ASP A 110 6.69 -0.74 1.00
CA ASP A 110 6.30 -2.14 1.22
C ASP A 110 6.65 -3.04 0.02
N ILE A 111 6.52 -2.50 -1.20
CA ILE A 111 6.87 -3.21 -2.43
C ILE A 111 8.40 -3.31 -2.55
N ALA A 112 9.12 -2.25 -2.22
CA ALA A 112 10.58 -2.24 -2.26
C ALA A 112 11.15 -3.26 -1.26
N GLU A 113 10.67 -3.28 -0.01
CA GLU A 113 11.08 -4.25 1.02
C GLU A 113 10.79 -5.68 0.58
N THR A 114 9.60 -5.93 0.02
CA THR A 114 9.22 -7.25 -0.48
C THR A 114 10.14 -7.73 -1.60
N LYS A 115 10.43 -6.87 -2.59
CA LYS A 115 11.33 -7.22 -3.70
C LYS A 115 12.75 -7.48 -3.22
N ALA A 116 13.30 -6.63 -2.37
CA ALA A 116 14.65 -6.82 -1.81
C ALA A 116 14.76 -8.16 -1.07
N ASN A 117 13.76 -8.50 -0.24
CA ASN A 117 13.71 -9.77 0.47
C ASN A 117 13.60 -10.98 -0.47
N GLN A 118 12.78 -10.90 -1.52
CA GLN A 118 12.67 -11.97 -2.53
C GLN A 118 14.01 -12.24 -3.22
N VAL A 119 14.69 -11.18 -3.67
CA VAL A 119 16.00 -11.28 -4.31
C VAL A 119 17.05 -11.87 -3.37
N ASN A 120 17.14 -11.37 -2.14
CA ASN A 120 18.09 -11.89 -1.15
C ASN A 120 17.87 -13.37 -0.84
N ASN A 121 16.61 -13.79 -0.71
CA ASN A 121 16.27 -15.18 -0.45
C ASN A 121 16.62 -16.07 -1.64
N TYR A 122 16.35 -15.59 -2.87
CA TYR A 122 16.69 -16.31 -4.08
C TYR A 122 18.21 -16.47 -4.23
N ALA A 123 18.97 -15.38 -4.10
CA ALA A 123 20.44 -15.40 -4.14
C ALA A 123 21.03 -16.39 -3.12
N ARG A 124 20.56 -16.34 -1.87
CA ARG A 124 20.98 -17.29 -0.83
C ARG A 124 20.63 -18.73 -1.17
N SER A 125 19.45 -18.99 -1.74
CA SER A 125 19.04 -20.34 -2.16
C SER A 125 19.90 -20.91 -3.29
N GLN A 126 20.48 -20.04 -4.13
CA GLN A 126 21.40 -20.40 -5.21
C GLN A 126 22.87 -20.37 -4.76
N GLY A 127 23.15 -20.04 -3.50
CA GLY A 127 24.52 -20.02 -2.95
C GLY A 127 25.33 -18.76 -3.31
N HIS A 128 24.67 -17.69 -3.77
CA HIS A 128 25.32 -16.43 -4.10
C HIS A 128 25.21 -15.42 -2.95
N PRO A 129 26.28 -14.64 -2.65
CA PRO A 129 26.27 -13.65 -1.58
C PRO A 129 25.65 -12.29 -1.97
N LEU A 130 25.04 -12.18 -3.16
CA LEU A 130 24.42 -10.96 -3.67
C LEU A 130 23.52 -10.29 -2.64
N LEU A 131 23.79 -9.00 -2.38
CA LEU A 131 23.02 -8.19 -1.45
C LEU A 131 22.08 -7.24 -2.20
N CYS A 132 20.81 -7.27 -1.82
CA CYS A 132 19.78 -6.35 -2.25
C CYS A 132 19.21 -5.57 -1.04
N GLN A 133 19.18 -4.25 -1.12
CA GLN A 133 18.67 -3.37 -0.05
C GLN A 133 17.76 -2.28 -0.59
N ILE A 134 17.07 -1.56 0.30
CA ILE A 134 16.28 -0.37 -0.08
C ILE A 134 16.91 0.90 0.45
N GLU A 135 16.88 1.96 -0.35
CA GLU A 135 17.35 3.30 0.01
C GLU A 135 16.20 4.30 -0.17
N PRO A 136 15.99 5.27 0.74
CA PRO A 136 15.05 6.36 0.53
C PRO A 136 15.34 7.07 -0.79
N LYS A 137 14.28 7.39 -1.55
CA LYS A 137 14.40 8.21 -2.75
C LYS A 137 13.78 9.58 -2.46
N ASP A 138 14.61 10.61 -2.56
CA ASP A 138 14.22 12.02 -2.42
C ASP A 138 13.32 12.49 -3.58
#